data_AF-A0A6P0DPW7-F1
#
_entry.id   AF-A0A6P0DPW7-F1
#
_cell.length_a   1.000
_cell.length_b   1.000
_cell.length_c   1.000
_cell.angle_alpha   90.00
_cell.angle_beta   90.00
_cell.angle_gamma   90.00
#
_symmetry.space_group_name_H-M   'P 1'
#
loop_
_entity.id
_entity.type
_entity.pdbx_description
1 polymer ?
#
loop_
_entity_poly.entity_id
_entity_poly.type
_entity_poly.pdbx_seq_one_letter_code
_entity_poly.pdbx_strand_id
1 'polypeptide(L)'
;NDDRFLYVSCWGTGEMRQYDVTDPMKPKLAGSVHIGGITRKTKHPGGGDYRGGPQMVEISRDGKRVYWTNSLYSTWDDQFYPDGIPAAMVKASVGENGGITLDKDFYVKFPEGYRSHQIRLEGGDCSTDSFCYPSV
;
A
#
# COMPACT_ATOMS: atom_id res chain seq x y z
N ASN A 1 8.30 3.44 14.61
CA ASN A 1 7.47 2.25 14.40
C ASN A 1 7.23 1.60 15.76
N ASP A 2 6.00 1.19 16.05
CA ASP A 2 5.52 0.72 17.35
C ASP A 2 5.08 -0.76 17.33
N ASP A 3 5.37 -1.48 16.23
CA ASP A 3 5.04 -2.89 15.99
C ASP A 3 3.55 -3.25 16.17
N ARG A 4 2.67 -2.25 16.17
CA ARG A 4 1.25 -2.44 16.47
C ARG A 4 0.42 -2.85 15.25
N PHE A 5 0.80 -2.43 14.04
CA PHE A 5 -0.01 -2.64 12.84
C PHE A 5 0.72 -3.43 11.76
N LEU A 6 0.02 -4.40 11.18
CA LEU A 6 0.43 -5.16 10.01
C LEU A 6 -0.39 -4.71 8.79
N TYR A 7 0.27 -4.48 7.67
CA TYR A 7 -0.37 -4.09 6.41
C TYR A 7 -0.29 -5.21 5.38
N VAL A 8 -1.40 -5.45 4.67
CA VAL A 8 -1.50 -6.52 3.68
C VAL A 8 -2.07 -5.97 2.38
N SER A 9 -1.28 -6.07 1.33
CA SER A 9 -1.65 -5.74 -0.05
C SER A 9 -2.35 -6.92 -0.71
N CYS A 10 -3.64 -6.79 -0.98
CA CYS A 10 -4.42 -7.79 -1.71
C CYS A 10 -4.53 -7.38 -3.19
N TRP A 11 -3.44 -7.59 -3.93
CA TRP A 11 -3.28 -7.15 -5.33
C TRP A 11 -4.41 -7.62 -6.26
N GLY A 12 -4.85 -8.87 -6.12
CA GLY A 12 -5.93 -9.42 -6.95
C GLY A 12 -7.30 -8.86 -6.60
N THR A 13 -7.62 -8.71 -5.31
CA THR A 13 -8.95 -8.22 -4.88
C THR A 13 -9.07 -6.70 -4.89
N GLY A 14 -7.97 -5.96 -4.98
CA GLY A 14 -7.98 -4.49 -4.97
C GLY A 14 -8.22 -3.93 -3.58
N GLU A 15 -7.52 -4.44 -2.57
CA GLU A 15 -7.72 -4.07 -1.18
C GLU A 15 -6.38 -3.91 -0.45
N MET A 16 -6.23 -2.83 0.29
CA MET A 16 -5.16 -2.67 1.28
C MET A 16 -5.79 -2.84 2.65
N ARG A 17 -5.26 -3.76 3.45
CA ARG A 17 -5.74 -4.04 4.80
C ARG A 17 -4.75 -3.62 5.84
N GLN A 18 -5.27 -3.19 6.98
CA GLN A 18 -4.52 -2.97 8.20
C GLN A 18 -5.08 -3.90 9.28
N TYR A 19 -4.19 -4.58 9.99
CA TYR A 19 -4.50 -5.43 11.12
C TYR A 19 -3.80 -4.88 12.37
N ASP A 20 -4.53 -4.74 13.48
CA ASP A 20 -3.94 -4.56 14.80
C ASP A 20 -3.38 -5.91 15.26
N VAL A 21 -2.08 -5.92 15.52
CA VAL A 21 -1.28 -7.09 15.94
C VAL A 21 -0.64 -6.86 17.31
N THR A 22 -1.26 -6.02 18.15
CA THR A 22 -0.89 -5.88 19.58
C THR A 22 -0.78 -7.25 20.28
N ASP A 23 -1.66 -8.19 19.89
CA ASP A 23 -1.44 -9.62 20.09
C ASP A 23 -1.09 -10.26 18.73
N PRO A 24 0.20 -10.58 18.48
CA PRO A 24 0.64 -11.15 17.21
C PRO A 24 -0.02 -12.49 16.85
N MET A 25 -0.50 -13.23 17.85
CA MET A 25 -1.17 -14.53 17.66
C MET A 25 -2.66 -14.38 17.39
N LYS A 26 -3.21 -13.17 17.54
CA LYS A 26 -4.62 -12.85 17.29
C LYS A 26 -4.79 -11.53 16.53
N PRO A 27 -4.32 -11.44 15.27
CA PRO A 27 -4.51 -10.25 14.44
C PRO A 27 -5.99 -9.87 14.30
N LYS A 28 -6.31 -8.58 14.45
CA LYS A 28 -7.67 -8.06 14.29
C LYS A 28 -7.71 -7.07 13.14
N LEU A 29 -8.65 -7.23 12.22
CA LEU A 29 -8.83 -6.27 11.13
C LEU A 29 -9.18 -4.89 11.72
N ALA A 30 -8.32 -3.90 11.48
CA ALA A 30 -8.45 -2.54 12.00
C ALA A 30 -8.87 -1.54 10.92
N GLY A 31 -8.53 -1.81 9.65
CA GLY A 31 -8.88 -0.95 8.53
C GLY A 31 -8.80 -1.65 7.19
N SER A 32 -9.57 -1.16 6.22
CA SER A 32 -9.57 -1.64 4.85
C SER A 32 -9.89 -0.49 3.90
N VAL A 33 -9.11 -0.37 2.82
CA VAL A 33 -9.42 0.54 1.70
C VAL A 33 -9.43 -0.25 0.40
N HIS A 34 -10.29 0.15 -0.54
CA HIS A 34 -10.44 -0.51 -1.82
C HIS A 34 -9.95 0.39 -2.95
N ILE A 35 -9.07 -0.14 -3.79
CA ILE A 35 -8.56 0.54 -4.98
C ILE A 35 -8.04 -0.51 -5.97
N GLY A 36 -8.33 -0.33 -7.26
CA GLY A 36 -7.95 -1.24 -8.32
C GLY A 36 -8.53 -2.65 -8.11
N GLY A 37 -7.71 -3.66 -8.40
CA GLY A 37 -8.04 -5.07 -8.31
C GLY A 37 -8.65 -5.63 -9.58
N ILE A 38 -8.47 -6.93 -9.77
CA ILE A 38 -9.12 -7.72 -10.84
C ILE A 38 -10.63 -7.79 -10.58
N THR A 39 -11.01 -7.98 -9.31
CA THR A 39 -12.42 -8.18 -8.93
C THR A 39 -13.17 -6.86 -8.73
N ARG A 40 -12.59 -5.91 -7.98
CA ARG A 40 -13.28 -4.67 -7.61
C ARG A 40 -13.18 -3.57 -8.66
N LYS A 41 -12.03 -3.44 -9.33
CA LYS A 41 -11.74 -2.36 -10.29
C LYS A 41 -12.08 -0.97 -9.73
N THR A 42 -11.82 -0.76 -8.45
CA THR A 42 -12.22 0.47 -7.74
C THR A 42 -11.36 1.64 -8.18
N LYS A 43 -11.98 2.75 -8.61
CA LYS A 43 -11.25 3.97 -8.99
C LYS A 43 -10.65 4.67 -7.76
N HIS A 44 -9.60 5.46 -7.99
CA HIS A 44 -9.08 6.35 -6.95
C HIS A 44 -10.13 7.43 -6.59
N PRO A 45 -10.33 7.78 -5.31
CA PRO A 45 -11.35 8.73 -4.88
C PRO A 45 -11.10 10.17 -5.35
N GLY A 46 -9.85 10.52 -5.64
CA GLY A 46 -9.48 11.78 -6.30
C GLY A 46 -9.83 11.85 -7.80
N GLY A 47 -10.40 10.78 -8.36
CA GLY A 47 -10.59 10.61 -9.79
C GLY A 47 -9.38 9.98 -10.48
N GLY A 48 -9.55 9.69 -11.77
CA GLY A 48 -8.57 8.94 -12.58
C GLY A 48 -8.77 7.43 -12.52
N ASP A 49 -8.24 6.75 -13.54
CA ASP A 49 -8.18 5.29 -13.58
C ASP A 49 -7.01 4.81 -12.69
N TYR A 50 -7.23 3.75 -11.92
CA TYR A 50 -6.16 3.05 -11.19
C TYR A 50 -6.22 1.59 -11.59
N ARG A 51 -5.22 1.16 -12.37
CA ARG A 51 -5.08 -0.23 -12.83
C ARG A 51 -4.06 -0.98 -11.99
N GLY A 52 -4.12 -2.31 -12.02
CA GLY A 52 -3.45 -3.14 -11.01
C GLY A 52 -4.24 -3.13 -9.70
N GLY A 53 -3.59 -3.53 -8.62
CA GLY A 53 -4.11 -3.42 -7.25
C GLY A 53 -2.98 -3.03 -6.31
N PRO A 54 -3.23 -2.89 -4.99
CA PRO A 54 -2.16 -2.64 -4.04
C PRO A 54 -1.10 -3.75 -4.11
N GLN A 55 0.18 -3.39 -4.25
CA GLN A 55 1.30 -4.32 -4.32
C GLN A 55 2.37 -3.97 -3.26
N MET A 56 3.52 -3.42 -3.64
CA MET A 56 4.55 -3.08 -2.65
C MET A 56 4.02 -1.95 -1.77
N VAL A 57 4.11 -2.15 -0.46
CA VAL A 57 3.64 -1.24 0.57
C VAL A 57 4.83 -0.74 1.38
N GLU A 58 4.80 0.53 1.74
CA GLU A 58 5.82 1.16 2.57
C GLU A 58 5.19 2.11 3.59
N ILE A 59 5.73 2.13 4.81
CA ILE A 59 5.14 2.88 5.93
C ILE A 59 6.13 3.93 6.41
N SER A 60 5.64 5.14 6.68
CA SER A 60 6.47 6.18 7.27
C SER A 60 6.91 5.80 8.69
N ARG A 61 8.11 6.25 9.10
CA ARG A 61 8.68 5.92 10.43
C ARG A 61 7.78 6.28 11.62
N ASP A 62 6.98 7.33 11.47
CA ASP A 62 5.99 7.79 12.45
C ASP A 62 4.70 6.95 12.46
N GLY A 63 4.56 5.97 11.57
CA GLY A 63 3.40 5.09 11.44
C GLY A 63 2.13 5.75 10.89
N LYS A 64 2.18 7.03 10.49
CA LYS A 64 0.99 7.81 10.14
C LYS A 64 0.59 7.74 8.66
N ARG A 65 1.48 7.26 7.79
CA ARG A 65 1.28 7.23 6.34
C ARG A 65 1.69 5.88 5.78
N VAL A 66 0.84 5.34 4.91
CA VAL A 66 1.07 4.10 4.17
C VAL A 66 1.06 4.44 2.70
N TYR A 67 2.12 4.09 1.98
CA TYR A 67 2.26 4.27 0.56
C TYR A 67 2.25 2.92 -0.13
N TRP A 68 1.72 2.83 -1.34
CA TRP A 68 1.90 1.62 -2.15
C TRP A 68 1.90 1.91 -3.64
N THR A 69 2.50 0.97 -4.37
CA THR A 69 2.51 0.91 -5.83
C THR A 69 1.71 -0.28 -6.33
N ASN A 70 1.55 -0.39 -7.66
CA ASN A 70 0.55 -1.26 -8.28
C ASN A 70 1.08 -2.41 -9.16
N SER A 71 2.37 -2.49 -9.46
CA SER A 71 2.95 -3.56 -10.29
C SER A 71 3.62 -4.63 -9.43
N LEU A 72 3.49 -5.90 -9.83
CA LEU A 72 4.12 -7.06 -9.19
C LEU A 72 5.37 -7.50 -9.96
N TYR A 73 5.17 -8.03 -11.16
CA TYR A 73 6.25 -8.55 -11.99
C TYR A 73 5.78 -8.55 -13.43
N SER A 74 6.69 -8.26 -14.36
CA SER A 74 6.25 -7.80 -15.68
C SER A 74 5.31 -8.78 -16.40
N THR A 75 5.68 -10.05 -16.45
CA THR A 75 4.90 -11.10 -17.12
C THR A 75 3.63 -11.46 -16.36
N TRP A 76 3.59 -11.28 -15.03
CA TRP A 76 2.41 -11.59 -14.22
C TRP A 76 1.38 -10.48 -14.33
N ASP A 77 1.83 -9.23 -14.29
CA ASP A 77 0.97 -8.07 -14.54
C ASP A 77 0.25 -8.21 -15.90
N ASP A 78 0.97 -8.64 -16.95
CA ASP A 78 0.38 -8.81 -18.29
C ASP A 78 -0.67 -9.94 -18.33
N GLN A 79 -0.46 -11.00 -17.54
CA GLN A 79 -1.41 -12.11 -17.43
C GLN A 79 -2.69 -11.72 -16.69
N PHE A 80 -2.57 -11.00 -15.58
CA PHE A 80 -3.71 -10.68 -14.70
C PHE A 80 -4.39 -9.35 -15.05
N TYR A 81 -3.67 -8.42 -15.67
CA TYR A 81 -4.12 -7.10 -16.10
C TYR A 81 -3.72 -6.87 -17.57
N PRO A 82 -4.38 -7.56 -18.53
CA PRO A 82 -3.99 -7.53 -19.95
C PRO A 82 -4.17 -6.15 -20.61
N ASP A 83 -4.98 -5.27 -20.02
CA ASP A 83 -5.13 -3.87 -20.45
C ASP A 83 -3.97 -2.98 -19.96
N GLY A 84 -2.99 -3.55 -19.27
CA GLY A 84 -1.81 -2.87 -18.74
C GLY A 84 -2.00 -2.25 -17.36
N ILE A 85 -0.87 -2.01 -16.70
CA ILE A 85 -0.78 -1.37 -15.38
C ILE A 85 0.08 -0.10 -15.51
N PRO A 86 -0.50 1.06 -15.85
CA PRO A 86 0.22 2.32 -15.76
C PRO A 86 0.72 2.52 -14.33
N ALA A 87 2.02 2.76 -14.17
CA ALA A 87 2.66 2.93 -12.88
C ALA A 87 2.00 4.06 -12.06
N ALA A 88 1.68 3.74 -10.82
CA ALA A 88 1.06 4.67 -9.89
C ALA A 88 1.55 4.42 -8.47
N MET A 89 1.68 5.51 -7.70
CA MET A 89 1.85 5.47 -6.25
C MET A 89 0.74 6.29 -5.60
N VAL A 90 0.13 5.72 -4.58
CA VAL A 90 -0.93 6.34 -3.78
C VAL A 90 -0.57 6.28 -2.30
N LYS A 91 -1.34 6.98 -1.46
CA LYS A 91 -1.09 7.10 -0.03
C LYS A 91 -2.37 6.98 0.76
N ALA A 92 -2.33 6.34 1.92
CA ALA A 92 -3.36 6.43 2.95
C ALA A 92 -2.82 7.06 4.24
N SER A 93 -3.69 7.75 4.96
CA SER A 93 -3.44 8.16 6.35
C SER A 93 -3.91 7.07 7.32
N VAL A 94 -3.16 6.88 8.39
CA VAL A 94 -3.49 5.97 9.49
C VAL A 94 -4.15 6.73 10.63
N GLY A 95 -5.29 6.25 11.13
CA GLY A 95 -5.98 6.82 12.28
C GLY A 95 -5.26 6.51 13.60
N GLU A 96 -5.47 7.34 14.62
CA GLU A 96 -4.78 7.23 15.93
C GLU A 96 -4.95 5.86 16.61
N ASN A 97 -6.11 5.22 16.42
CA ASN A 97 -6.45 3.92 16.99
C ASN A 97 -6.50 2.79 15.95
N GLY A 98 -5.84 2.99 14.80
CA GLY A 98 -6.02 2.18 13.62
C GLY A 98 -7.11 2.74 12.70
N GLY A 99 -7.42 1.98 11.66
CA GLY A 99 -8.13 2.47 10.50
C GLY A 99 -7.17 3.13 9.50
N ILE A 100 -7.49 2.98 8.22
CA ILE A 100 -6.76 3.60 7.12
C ILE A 100 -7.74 4.29 6.19
N THR A 101 -7.37 5.47 5.71
CA THR A 101 -8.18 6.26 4.76
C THR A 101 -7.31 6.65 3.57
N LEU A 102 -7.75 6.27 2.37
CA LEU A 102 -7.05 6.60 1.13
C LEU A 102 -7.11 8.12 0.88
N ASP A 103 -5.95 8.73 0.65
CA ASP A 103 -5.82 10.16 0.43
C ASP A 103 -6.30 10.51 -0.99
N LYS A 104 -7.39 11.29 -1.08
CA LYS A 104 -7.97 11.69 -2.37
C LYS A 104 -7.08 12.64 -3.18
N ASP A 105 -6.18 13.37 -2.54
CA ASP A 105 -5.37 14.41 -3.17
C ASP A 105 -3.96 13.90 -3.55
N PHE A 106 -3.55 12.72 -3.05
CA PHE A 106 -2.25 12.14 -3.34
C PHE A 106 -2.31 11.04 -4.40
N TYR A 107 -1.87 11.36 -5.61
CA TYR A 107 -1.70 10.39 -6.69
C TYR A 107 -0.46 10.74 -7.51
N VAL A 108 0.54 9.85 -7.53
CA VAL A 108 1.73 10.03 -8.35
C VAL A 108 1.62 9.16 -9.59
N LYS A 109 1.63 9.81 -10.76
CA LYS A 109 1.80 9.15 -12.06
C LYS A 109 3.29 9.08 -12.39
N PHE A 110 3.71 7.96 -12.95
CA PHE A 110 5.05 7.78 -13.49
C PHE A 110 5.03 7.93 -15.02
N PRO A 111 6.19 8.16 -15.67
CA PRO A 111 6.25 8.21 -17.13
C PRO A 111 5.70 6.93 -17.78
N GLU A 112 5.15 7.07 -18.99
CA GLU A 112 4.61 5.93 -19.73
C GLU A 112 5.69 4.87 -20.02
N GLY A 113 5.27 3.61 -20.11
CA GLY A 113 6.17 2.47 -20.32
C GLY A 113 6.85 1.93 -19.04
N TYR A 114 6.76 2.65 -17.92
CA TYR A 114 7.32 2.20 -16.63
C TYR A 114 6.29 1.49 -15.75
N ARG A 115 6.83 0.70 -14.83
CA ARG A 115 6.11 0.05 -13.73
C ARG A 115 6.73 0.46 -12.40
N SER A 116 5.89 0.72 -11.40
CA SER A 116 6.30 1.14 -10.07
C SER A 116 6.22 -0.03 -9.10
N HIS A 117 7.30 -0.25 -8.34
CA HIS A 117 7.44 -1.38 -7.42
C HIS A 117 7.84 -0.87 -6.02
N GLN A 118 9.03 -1.16 -5.52
CA GLN A 118 9.40 -0.79 -4.14
C GLN A 118 9.55 0.72 -3.96
N ILE A 119 9.08 1.22 -2.82
CA ILE A 119 9.23 2.61 -2.37
C ILE A 119 10.36 2.63 -1.34
N ARG A 120 11.14 3.72 -1.33
CA ARG A 120 12.11 4.01 -0.27
C ARG A 120 11.95 5.46 0.18
N LEU A 121 11.65 5.67 1.45
CA LEU A 121 11.45 7.02 1.98
C LEU A 121 12.78 7.60 2.45
N GLU A 122 13.00 8.88 2.15
CA GLU A 122 14.19 9.59 2.60
C GLU A 122 14.24 9.61 4.14
N GLY A 123 15.41 9.29 4.70
CA GLY A 123 15.60 9.18 6.16
C GLY A 123 15.19 7.83 6.76
N GLY A 124 14.88 6.84 5.93
CA GLY A 124 14.51 5.49 6.34
C GLY A 124 13.00 5.29 6.49
N ASP A 125 12.55 4.05 6.34
CA ASP A 125 11.17 3.60 6.40
C ASP A 125 11.05 2.30 7.21
N CYS A 126 9.84 1.71 7.23
CA CYS A 126 9.57 0.53 8.03
C CYS A 126 10.08 -0.78 7.41
N SER A 127 10.79 -0.73 6.26
CA SER A 127 11.38 -1.91 5.65
C SER A 127 12.85 -1.74 5.21
N THR A 128 13.48 -0.58 5.44
CA THR A 128 14.90 -0.33 5.16
C THR A 128 15.85 -0.70 6.30
N ASP A 129 15.41 -0.50 7.54
CA ASP A 129 16.30 -0.45 8.70
C ASP A 129 16.01 -1.57 9.71
N SER A 130 17.08 -2.06 10.35
CA SER A 130 17.01 -2.96 11.50
C SER A 130 17.74 -2.33 12.69
N PHE A 131 17.19 -2.47 13.90
CA PHE A 131 17.70 -1.82 15.10
C PHE A 131 18.34 -2.82 16.08
N CYS A 132 19.45 -2.44 16.71
CA CYS A 132 20.15 -3.26 17.70
C CYS A 132 19.74 -2.98 19.16
N TYR A 133 18.89 -1.97 19.39
CA TYR A 133 18.44 -1.54 20.72
C TYR A 133 16.91 -1.53 20.78
N PRO A 134 16.30 -1.86 21.92
CA PRO A 134 14.86 -1.81 22.07
C PRO A 134 14.34 -0.37 22.04
N SER A 135 13.09 -0.20 21.58
CA SER A 135 12.35 1.06 21.74
C SER A 135 12.14 1.33 23.24
N VAL A 136 12.55 2.51 23.71
CA VAL A 136 12.31 2.99 25.09
C VAL A 136 10.94 3.59 25.26
#